data_AF-A0A534ST53-F1
#
_entry.id   AF-A0A534ST53-F1
#
_cell.length_a   1.000
_cell.length_b   1.000
_cell.length_c   1.000
_cell.angle_alpha   90.00
_cell.angle_beta   90.00
_cell.angle_gamma   90.00
#
_symmetry.space_group_name_H-M   'P 1'
#
loop_
_entity.id
_entity.type
_entity.pdbx_description
1 polymer ?
#
loop_
_entity_poly.entity_id
_entity_poly.type
_entity_poly.pdbx_seq_one_letter_code
_entity_poly.pdbx_strand_id
1 'polypeptide(L)'
;MLDPGVAYLVTHLLERVVDTGTARAARRAGIDGTAAGKTGTTDDTRDAWFIGFTPEVIAGVWVGFDDGAPTGFTGAEGALPIWIDFVRATAGPGAGRPFEVPDDIVWRDVDPSSGLLATAGCPEVRREPFLAGTEPQRPCDRHRAVWTAVGEGLGDALRGGGRAIGAGGRRMFGWVGRLFR
;
A
#
# COMPACT_ATOMS: atom_id res chain seq x y z
N MET A 1 -19.88 13.25 -13.71
CA MET A 1 -19.32 11.88 -13.58
C MET A 1 -17.81 12.01 -13.64
N LEU A 2 -17.05 11.21 -12.88
CA LEU A 2 -15.58 11.26 -12.88
C LEU A 2 -15.00 10.39 -14.00
N ASP A 3 -13.83 10.76 -14.52
CA ASP A 3 -13.06 9.91 -15.41
C ASP A 3 -12.59 8.64 -14.69
N PRO A 4 -12.51 7.47 -15.36
CA PRO A 4 -12.16 6.20 -14.72
C PRO A 4 -10.84 6.23 -13.95
N GLY A 5 -9.77 6.79 -14.53
CA GLY A 5 -8.48 6.91 -13.85
C GLY A 5 -8.56 7.75 -12.58
N VAL A 6 -9.28 8.89 -12.61
CA VAL A 6 -9.50 9.73 -11.42
C VAL A 6 -10.30 8.98 -10.36
N ALA A 7 -11.36 8.27 -10.76
CA ALA A 7 -12.15 7.45 -9.84
C ALA A 7 -11.32 6.33 -9.20
N TYR A 8 -10.41 5.71 -9.96
CA TYR A 8 -9.48 4.71 -9.44
C TYR A 8 -8.52 5.30 -8.41
N LEU A 9 -7.93 6.47 -8.68
CA LEU A 9 -7.05 7.14 -7.70
C LEU A 9 -7.78 7.43 -6.39
N VAL A 10 -9.00 7.96 -6.45
CA VAL A 10 -9.82 8.20 -5.25
C VAL A 10 -10.12 6.88 -4.53
N THR A 11 -10.48 5.83 -5.28
CA THR A 11 -10.75 4.51 -4.72
C THR A 11 -9.53 3.96 -3.99
N HIS A 12 -8.34 4.04 -4.60
CA HIS A 12 -7.10 3.59 -3.98
C HIS A 12 -6.76 4.35 -2.69
N LEU A 13 -7.02 5.66 -2.66
CA LEU A 13 -6.88 6.45 -1.42
C LEU A 13 -7.87 5.99 -0.35
N LEU A 14 -9.09 5.64 -0.73
CA LEU A 14 -10.14 5.16 0.17
C LEU A 14 -9.92 3.72 0.65
N GLU A 15 -9.26 2.86 -0.14
CA GLU A 15 -8.79 1.54 0.32
C GLU A 15 -7.88 1.70 1.53
N ARG A 16 -6.98 2.69 1.50
CA ARG A 16 -6.06 2.95 2.62
C ARG A 16 -6.74 3.43 3.89
N VAL A 17 -7.88 4.11 3.79
CA VAL A 17 -8.67 4.47 4.97
C VAL A 17 -9.11 3.20 5.70
N VAL A 18 -9.46 2.16 4.95
CA VAL A 18 -9.84 0.84 5.46
C VAL A 18 -8.62 0.04 5.89
N ASP A 19 -7.51 0.06 5.15
CA ASP A 19 -6.34 -0.78 5.46
C ASP A 19 -5.52 -0.28 6.65
N THR A 20 -5.22 1.02 6.67
CA THR A 20 -4.28 1.61 7.62
C THR A 20 -4.81 2.89 8.29
N GLY A 21 -5.89 3.47 7.78
CA GLY A 21 -6.44 4.73 8.24
C GLY A 21 -7.48 4.61 9.35
N THR A 22 -8.48 5.51 9.30
CA THR A 22 -9.49 5.66 10.34
C THR A 22 -10.49 4.49 10.40
N ALA A 23 -10.62 3.72 9.33
CA ALA A 23 -11.49 2.55 9.26
C ALA A 23 -10.76 1.21 9.41
N ARG A 24 -9.49 1.21 9.86
CA ARG A 24 -8.68 -0.02 10.08
C ARG A 24 -9.32 -1.08 10.99
N ALA A 25 -10.33 -0.71 11.78
CA ALA A 25 -11.11 -1.65 12.56
C ALA A 25 -11.85 -2.69 11.67
N ALA A 26 -12.18 -2.35 10.42
CA ALA A 26 -12.75 -3.30 9.47
C ALA A 26 -11.81 -4.49 9.20
N ARG A 27 -10.51 -4.22 8.99
CA ARG A 27 -9.50 -5.28 8.84
C ARG A 27 -9.35 -6.12 10.12
N ARG A 28 -9.37 -5.48 11.29
CA ARG A 28 -9.34 -6.20 12.58
C ARG A 28 -10.57 -7.08 12.79
N ALA A 29 -11.69 -6.70 12.18
CA ALA A 29 -12.92 -7.48 12.17
C ALA A 29 -12.95 -8.54 11.05
N GLY A 30 -11.86 -8.77 10.31
CA GLY A 30 -11.79 -9.82 9.29
C GLY A 30 -12.54 -9.49 8.01
N ILE A 31 -12.79 -8.21 7.71
CA ILE A 31 -13.03 -7.81 6.32
C ILE A 31 -11.65 -7.85 5.66
N ASP A 32 -11.31 -8.95 4.99
CA ASP A 32 -9.99 -9.19 4.39
C ASP A 32 -9.99 -8.96 2.87
N GLY A 33 -11.18 -8.89 2.25
CA GLY A 33 -11.35 -8.64 0.82
C GLY A 33 -11.17 -7.18 0.39
N THR A 34 -11.34 -6.89 -0.91
CA THR A 34 -11.24 -5.53 -1.46
C THR A 34 -12.35 -4.64 -0.90
N ALA A 35 -11.96 -3.55 -0.22
CA ALA A 35 -12.89 -2.62 0.41
C ALA A 35 -12.29 -1.20 0.47
N ALA A 36 -13.13 -0.21 0.20
CA ALA A 36 -12.78 1.20 0.27
C ALA A 36 -13.88 1.96 0.99
N GLY A 37 -13.54 3.04 1.69
CA GLY A 37 -14.56 3.85 2.36
C GLY A 37 -14.02 5.03 3.12
N LYS A 38 -14.93 5.83 3.67
CA LYS A 38 -14.58 7.03 4.42
C LYS A 38 -15.43 7.15 5.68
N THR A 39 -14.76 7.41 6.79
CA THR A 39 -15.40 7.83 8.05
C THR A 39 -15.79 9.31 7.97
N GLY A 40 -16.97 9.63 8.50
CA GLY A 40 -17.42 10.99 8.79
C GLY A 40 -17.89 11.10 10.24
N THR A 41 -17.61 12.23 10.88
CA THR A 41 -18.10 12.57 12.21
C THR A 41 -18.45 14.06 12.17
N THR A 42 -19.66 14.44 12.56
CA THR A 42 -20.04 15.86 12.65
C THR A 42 -19.56 16.48 13.95
N ASP A 43 -19.60 17.81 14.03
CA ASP A 43 -19.22 18.56 15.22
C ASP A 43 -20.00 18.08 16.46
N ASP A 44 -19.38 18.20 17.63
CA ASP A 44 -19.86 17.66 18.91
C ASP A 44 -20.19 16.16 18.90
N THR A 45 -19.71 15.37 17.92
CA THR A 45 -20.04 13.94 17.75
C THR A 45 -21.56 13.69 17.68
N ARG A 46 -22.28 14.59 17.02
CA ARG A 46 -23.73 14.43 16.80
C ARG A 46 -24.06 13.26 15.91
N ASP A 47 -23.32 13.12 14.82
CA ASP A 47 -23.55 12.10 13.81
C ASP A 47 -22.29 11.31 13.55
N ALA A 48 -22.44 9.99 13.47
CA ALA A 48 -21.44 9.06 12.99
C ALA A 48 -21.84 8.59 11.59
N TRP A 49 -20.93 8.75 10.62
CA TRP A 49 -21.10 8.32 9.25
C TRP A 49 -20.00 7.35 8.83
N PHE A 50 -20.38 6.37 8.02
CA PHE A 50 -19.44 5.59 7.23
C PHE A 50 -20.04 5.29 5.87
N ILE A 51 -19.35 5.69 4.80
CA ILE A 51 -19.71 5.31 3.44
C ILE A 51 -18.60 4.39 2.95
N GLY A 52 -18.95 3.16 2.61
CA GLY A 52 -17.99 2.16 2.16
C GLY A 52 -18.55 1.29 1.05
N PHE A 53 -17.64 0.76 0.25
CA PHE A 53 -17.97 -0.08 -0.89
C PHE A 53 -16.91 -1.17 -1.12
N THR A 54 -17.39 -2.23 -1.73
CA THR A 54 -16.65 -3.34 -2.33
C THR A 54 -16.98 -3.35 -3.82
N PRO A 55 -16.33 -4.17 -4.66
CA PRO A 55 -16.75 -4.32 -6.06
C PRO A 55 -18.20 -4.78 -6.24
N GLU A 56 -18.76 -5.48 -5.24
CA GLU A 56 -20.09 -6.08 -5.30
C GLU A 56 -21.20 -5.20 -4.68
N VAL A 57 -20.88 -4.45 -3.63
CA VAL A 57 -21.87 -3.66 -2.88
C VAL A 57 -21.34 -2.30 -2.41
N ILE A 58 -22.23 -1.32 -2.35
CA ILE A 58 -22.00 -0.01 -1.71
C ILE A 58 -23.05 0.23 -0.63
N ALA A 59 -22.64 0.77 0.51
CA ALA A 59 -23.55 1.16 1.58
C ALA A 59 -23.05 2.41 2.31
N GLY A 60 -24.00 3.29 2.63
CA GLY A 60 -23.82 4.41 3.56
C GLY A 60 -24.56 4.10 4.86
N VAL A 61 -23.87 4.24 5.98
CA VAL A 61 -24.44 4.10 7.32
C VAL A 61 -24.34 5.43 8.04
N TRP A 62 -25.46 5.81 8.65
CA TRP A 62 -25.57 6.94 9.57
C TRP A 62 -26.08 6.46 10.91
N VAL A 63 -25.52 7.02 11.98
CA VAL A 63 -26.01 6.84 13.35
C VAL A 63 -26.11 8.22 13.97
N GLY A 64 -27.30 8.55 14.47
CA GLY A 64 -27.63 9.81 15.13
C GLY A 64 -28.94 9.67 15.91
N PHE A 65 -29.22 10.65 16.76
CA PHE A 65 -30.51 10.78 17.43
C PHE A 65 -31.42 11.73 16.65
N ASP A 66 -32.72 11.42 16.57
CA ASP A 66 -33.71 12.23 15.84
C ASP A 66 -33.85 13.66 16.39
N ASP A 67 -33.52 13.87 17.66
CA ASP A 67 -33.53 15.17 18.33
C ASP A 67 -32.21 15.96 18.16
N GLY A 68 -31.23 15.39 17.45
CA GLY A 68 -29.93 16.00 17.20
C GLY A 68 -29.00 16.02 18.42
N ALA A 69 -29.32 15.28 19.48
CA ALA A 69 -28.44 15.12 20.63
C ALA A 69 -27.11 14.45 20.21
N PRO A 70 -25.98 14.77 20.89
CA PRO A 70 -24.71 14.07 20.67
C PRO A 70 -24.81 12.56 20.87
N THR A 71 -24.34 11.78 19.89
CA THR A 71 -24.20 10.33 20.07
C THR A 71 -23.00 9.96 20.92
N GLY A 72 -21.97 10.82 20.93
CA GLY A 72 -20.69 10.52 21.56
C GLY A 72 -19.82 9.54 20.76
N PHE A 73 -20.27 9.10 19.58
CA PHE A 73 -19.55 8.16 18.72
C PHE A 73 -18.95 8.86 17.51
N THR A 74 -17.72 8.47 17.16
CA THR A 74 -17.17 8.78 15.84
C THR A 74 -17.77 7.87 14.76
N GLY A 75 -17.59 8.23 13.49
CA GLY A 75 -17.93 7.34 12.36
C GLY A 75 -17.33 5.93 12.46
N ALA A 76 -16.13 5.81 13.05
CA ALA A 76 -15.46 4.52 13.24
C ALA A 76 -16.06 3.69 14.39
N GLU A 77 -16.72 4.33 15.36
CA GLU A 77 -17.28 3.66 16.55
C GLU A 77 -18.77 3.35 16.40
N GLY A 78 -19.53 4.23 15.74
CA GLY A 78 -20.98 4.06 15.54
C GLY A 78 -21.33 3.41 14.21
N ALA A 79 -20.93 4.01 13.10
CA ALA A 79 -21.40 3.62 11.76
C ALA A 79 -20.61 2.47 11.15
N LEU A 80 -19.29 2.43 11.35
CA LEU A 80 -18.42 1.40 10.76
C LEU A 80 -18.78 -0.05 11.20
N PRO A 81 -19.06 -0.36 12.47
CA PRO A 81 -19.45 -1.72 12.89
C PRO A 81 -20.70 -2.24 12.17
N ILE A 82 -21.70 -1.38 11.99
CA ILE A 82 -22.93 -1.73 11.26
C ILE A 82 -22.61 -2.02 9.79
N TRP A 83 -21.74 -1.22 9.17
CA TRP A 83 -21.30 -1.47 7.80
C TRP A 83 -20.54 -2.80 7.66
N ILE A 84 -19.69 -3.16 8.63
CA ILE A 84 -18.97 -4.43 8.65
C ILE A 84 -19.95 -5.61 8.66
N ASP A 85 -20.99 -5.55 9.50
CA ASP A 85 -21.99 -6.61 9.58
C ASP A 85 -22.84 -6.69 8.30
N PHE A 86 -23.18 -5.54 7.71
CA PHE A 86 -23.84 -5.50 6.40
C PHE A 86 -23.01 -6.17 5.31
N VAL A 87 -21.72 -5.86 5.20
CA VAL A 87 -20.84 -6.47 4.18
C VAL A 87 -20.69 -7.96 4.42
N ARG A 88 -20.51 -8.41 5.66
CA ARG A 88 -20.46 -9.84 6.01
C ARG A 88 -21.72 -10.59 5.57
N ALA A 89 -22.88 -9.98 5.76
CA ALA A 89 -24.17 -10.59 5.42
C ALA A 89 -24.48 -10.59 3.91
N THR A 90 -23.82 -9.73 3.12
CA THR A 90 -24.16 -9.51 1.71
C THR A 90 -23.07 -10.01 0.76
N ALA A 91 -21.91 -9.38 0.75
CA ALA A 91 -20.79 -9.76 -0.11
C ALA A 91 -19.93 -10.86 0.54
N GLY A 92 -19.83 -10.89 1.87
CA GLY A 92 -18.96 -11.78 2.63
C GLY A 92 -17.59 -11.14 2.94
N PRO A 93 -16.90 -11.61 4.00
CA PRO A 93 -15.70 -10.95 4.55
C PRO A 93 -14.47 -10.95 3.64
N GLY A 94 -14.33 -11.97 2.79
CA GLY A 94 -13.21 -12.13 1.85
C GLY A 94 -13.60 -11.92 0.38
N ALA A 95 -14.82 -11.44 0.12
CA ALA A 95 -15.28 -11.22 -1.23
C ALA A 95 -14.74 -9.92 -1.81
N GLY A 96 -14.62 -9.91 -3.14
CA GLY A 96 -14.13 -8.78 -3.90
C GLY A 96 -12.97 -9.18 -4.78
N ARG A 97 -13.17 -9.11 -6.09
CA ARG A 97 -12.04 -8.94 -7.02
C ARG A 97 -11.35 -7.60 -6.69
N PRO A 98 -10.07 -7.41 -7.01
CA PRO A 98 -9.48 -6.07 -6.95
C PRO A 98 -10.32 -5.09 -7.77
N PHE A 99 -10.37 -3.82 -7.37
CA PHE A 99 -10.95 -2.78 -8.21
C PHE A 99 -10.23 -2.75 -9.56
N GLU A 100 -11.01 -2.62 -10.64
CA GLU A 100 -10.47 -2.60 -11.99
C GLU A 100 -9.55 -1.40 -12.17
N VAL A 101 -8.32 -1.65 -12.64
CA VAL A 101 -7.32 -0.62 -12.89
C VAL A 101 -7.48 -0.14 -14.33
N PRO A 102 -7.84 1.13 -14.58
CA PRO A 102 -7.96 1.68 -15.92
C PRO A 102 -6.61 1.76 -16.65
N ASP A 103 -6.64 1.74 -17.99
CA ASP A 103 -5.44 1.75 -18.85
C ASP A 103 -4.61 3.05 -18.73
N ASP A 104 -5.21 4.13 -18.25
CA ASP A 104 -4.55 5.43 -18.03
C ASP A 104 -3.86 5.53 -16.66
N ILE A 105 -3.80 4.45 -15.89
CA ILE A 105 -3.07 4.37 -14.62
C ILE A 105 -1.67 3.78 -14.83
N VAL A 106 -0.66 4.51 -14.34
CA VAL A 106 0.73 4.06 -14.26
C VAL A 106 1.17 3.91 -12.81
N TRP A 107 1.89 2.83 -12.52
CA TRP A 107 2.44 2.60 -11.18
C TRP A 107 3.89 3.06 -11.09
N ARG A 108 4.24 3.71 -9.99
CA ARG A 108 5.61 4.09 -9.66
C ARG A 108 5.94 3.77 -8.21
N ASP A 109 7.20 3.38 -8.01
CA ASP A 109 7.78 3.26 -6.68
C ASP A 109 8.26 4.64 -6.25
N VAL A 110 7.66 5.18 -5.21
CA VAL A 110 7.95 6.52 -4.69
C VAL A 110 8.44 6.45 -3.25
N ASP A 111 9.29 7.41 -2.89
CA ASP A 111 9.63 7.67 -1.50
C ASP A 111 8.51 8.54 -0.89
N PRO A 112 7.74 8.04 0.11
CA PRO A 112 6.61 8.78 0.68
C PRO A 112 6.99 10.14 1.27
N SER A 113 8.25 10.30 1.69
CA SER A 113 8.72 11.54 2.31
C SER A 113 8.91 12.67 1.28
N SER A 114 9.40 12.35 0.08
CA SER A 114 9.70 13.31 -0.99
C SER A 114 8.61 13.39 -2.05
N GLY A 115 7.81 12.34 -2.22
CA GLY A 115 6.86 12.20 -3.33
C GLY A 115 7.53 11.99 -4.69
N LEU A 116 8.84 11.73 -4.73
CA LEU A 116 9.62 11.49 -5.94
C LEU A 116 9.91 9.99 -6.12
N LEU A 117 10.44 9.62 -7.28
CA LEU A 117 10.78 8.23 -7.57
C LEU A 117 11.80 7.71 -6.55
N ALA A 118 11.49 6.59 -5.91
CA ALA A 118 12.36 6.00 -4.90
C ALA A 118 13.73 5.62 -5.50
N THR A 119 14.77 5.76 -4.69
CA THR A 119 16.14 5.32 -5.01
C THR A 119 16.59 4.27 -4.01
N ALA A 120 17.71 3.61 -4.27
CA ALA A 120 18.30 2.63 -3.34
C ALA A 120 18.65 3.20 -1.96
N GLY A 121 18.72 4.53 -1.82
CA GLY A 121 18.93 5.19 -0.53
C GLY A 121 17.66 5.40 0.30
N CYS A 122 16.47 5.21 -0.28
CA CYS A 122 15.21 5.52 0.40
C CYS A 122 14.88 4.48 1.47
N PRO A 123 14.55 4.89 2.71
CA PRO A 123 14.25 3.98 3.81
C PRO A 123 12.89 3.30 3.64
N GLU A 124 11.97 3.95 2.93
CA GLU A 124 10.66 3.42 2.60
C GLU A 124 10.42 3.58 1.09
N VAL A 125 9.85 2.55 0.49
CA VAL A 125 9.44 2.55 -0.91
C VAL A 125 7.98 2.17 -0.95
N ARG A 126 7.15 3.03 -1.54
CA ARG A 126 5.72 2.80 -1.66
C ARG A 126 5.32 2.83 -3.11
N ARG A 127 4.67 1.75 -3.56
CA ARG A 127 4.15 1.66 -4.91
C ARG A 127 2.80 2.36 -4.98
N GLU A 128 2.71 3.42 -5.78
CA GLU A 128 1.53 4.28 -5.93
C GLU A 128 1.04 4.34 -7.37
N PRO A 129 -0.28 4.48 -7.59
CA PRO A 129 -0.85 4.74 -8.91
C PRO A 129 -0.86 6.25 -9.20
N PHE A 130 -0.68 6.58 -10.47
CA PHE A 130 -0.76 7.93 -11.01
C PHE A 130 -1.53 7.91 -12.32
N LEU A 131 -2.17 9.02 -12.68
CA LEU A 131 -2.63 9.21 -14.06
C LEU A 131 -1.40 9.32 -14.97
N ALA A 132 -1.42 8.66 -16.12
CA ALA A 132 -0.34 8.71 -17.10
C ALA A 132 0.01 10.16 -17.46
N GLY A 133 1.30 10.52 -17.34
CA GLY A 133 1.80 11.87 -17.56
C GLY A 133 1.78 12.77 -16.33
N THR A 134 1.23 12.33 -15.20
CA THR A 134 1.26 13.06 -13.92
C THR A 134 2.24 12.48 -12.92
N GLU A 135 2.86 11.35 -13.24
CA GLU A 135 3.76 10.66 -12.32
C GLU A 135 5.09 11.40 -12.16
N PRO A 136 5.75 11.31 -10.98
CA PRO A 136 7.03 11.96 -10.76
C PRO A 136 8.09 11.41 -11.73
N GLN A 137 8.86 12.33 -12.33
CA GLN A 137 9.90 11.98 -13.30
C GLN A 137 11.32 12.05 -12.72
N ARG A 138 11.47 12.67 -11.54
CA ARG A 138 12.77 12.85 -10.90
C ARG A 138 12.99 11.80 -9.80
N PRO A 139 14.24 11.32 -9.64
CA PRO A 139 14.60 10.49 -8.49
C PRO A 139 14.55 11.31 -7.19
N CYS A 140 14.31 10.62 -6.09
CA CYS A 140 14.37 11.18 -4.74
C CYS A 140 15.75 11.81 -4.50
N ASP A 141 15.72 13.08 -4.08
CA ASP A 141 16.88 13.89 -3.77
C ASP A 141 17.14 14.00 -2.25
N ARG A 142 16.20 13.50 -1.42
CA ARG A 142 16.30 13.52 0.04
C ARG A 142 17.21 12.43 0.59
N HIS A 143 17.14 11.22 0.03
CA HIS A 143 17.90 10.08 0.54
C HIS A 143 19.00 9.71 -0.44
N ARG A 144 20.26 9.84 0.02
CA ARG A 144 21.43 9.41 -0.76
C ARG A 144 21.73 7.96 -0.42
N ALA A 145 21.92 7.13 -1.45
CA ALA A 145 22.44 5.79 -1.27
C ALA A 145 23.81 5.89 -0.58
N VAL A 146 23.89 5.44 0.68
CA VAL A 146 25.17 5.24 1.33
C VAL A 146 25.72 3.94 0.79
N TRP A 147 26.44 4.03 -0.33
CA TRP A 147 27.40 2.99 -0.68
C TRP A 147 28.47 3.03 0.41
N THR A 148 28.28 2.26 1.48
CA THR A 148 29.40 1.94 2.36
C THR A 148 30.41 1.22 1.48
N ALA A 149 31.60 1.81 1.41
CA ALA A 149 32.76 1.36 0.65
C ALA A 149 33.24 -0.02 1.11
N VAL A 150 32.47 -1.08 0.85
CA VAL A 150 32.90 -2.47 1.00
C VAL A 150 33.51 -2.98 -0.30
N GLY A 151 33.33 -2.26 -1.42
CA GLY A 151 33.88 -2.62 -2.74
C GLY A 151 35.26 -2.03 -3.05
N GLU A 152 35.56 -0.80 -2.62
CA GLU A 152 36.85 -0.15 -2.94
C GLU A 152 38.02 -0.77 -2.17
N GLY A 153 37.79 -1.28 -0.96
CA GLY A 153 38.82 -2.01 -0.20
C GLY A 153 39.14 -3.40 -0.74
N LEU A 154 38.20 -4.05 -1.46
CA LEU A 154 38.41 -5.39 -2.01
C LEU A 154 39.09 -5.36 -3.39
N GLY A 155 38.93 -4.27 -4.15
CA GLY A 155 39.60 -4.07 -5.44
C GLY A 155 41.10 -3.80 -5.30
N ASP A 156 41.50 -3.03 -4.29
CA ASP A 156 42.90 -2.67 -4.06
C ASP A 156 43.69 -3.78 -3.34
N ALA A 157 43.04 -4.60 -2.52
CA ALA A 157 43.65 -5.77 -1.88
C ALA A 157 44.04 -6.87 -2.88
N LEU A 158 43.45 -6.90 -4.08
CA LEU A 158 43.76 -7.88 -5.13
C LEU A 158 44.80 -7.39 -6.16
N ARG A 159 45.25 -6.13 -6.08
CA ARG A 159 46.26 -5.55 -7.00
C ARG A 159 47.67 -5.48 -6.43
N GLY A 160 47.84 -5.61 -5.12
CA GLY A 160 49.14 -5.47 -4.44
C GLY A 160 49.66 -6.78 -3.83
N GLY A 161 50.14 -7.73 -4.63
CA GLY A 161 50.80 -8.91 -4.06
C GLY A 161 50.99 -10.10 -5.01
N GLY A 162 51.75 -9.91 -6.09
CA GLY A 162 52.18 -11.03 -6.92
C GLY A 162 53.21 -11.92 -6.21
N ARG A 163 52.94 -13.21 -6.06
CA ARG A 163 53.95 -14.27 -6.19
C ARG A 163 53.38 -15.41 -7.03
N ALA A 164 54.05 -15.66 -8.14
CA ALA A 164 53.83 -16.78 -9.02
C ALA A 164 54.03 -18.12 -8.29
N ILE A 165 53.13 -19.07 -8.53
CA ILE A 165 53.40 -20.50 -8.40
C ILE A 165 52.58 -21.27 -9.44
N GLY A 166 53.30 -21.73 -10.48
CA GLY A 166 53.25 -23.10 -11.02
C GLY A 166 51.92 -23.69 -11.49
N ALA A 167 51.81 -23.82 -12.81
CA ALA A 167 51.31 -24.96 -13.57
C ALA A 167 50.59 -26.11 -12.82
N GLY A 168 49.40 -26.47 -13.29
CA GLY A 168 48.79 -27.78 -13.00
C GLY A 168 47.31 -27.82 -13.32
N GLY A 169 46.96 -28.19 -14.57
CA GLY A 169 45.57 -28.37 -14.97
C GLY A 169 44.89 -29.54 -14.27
N ARG A 170 43.56 -29.47 -14.15
CA ARG A 170 42.62 -30.52 -14.55
C ARG A 170 41.16 -30.07 -14.41
N ARG A 171 40.37 -30.57 -15.36
CA ARG A 171 38.93 -30.53 -15.54
C ARG A 171 38.18 -31.05 -14.29
N MET A 172 36.93 -30.63 -14.07
CA MET A 172 35.72 -31.46 -14.31
C MET A 172 34.47 -30.91 -13.59
N PHE A 173 33.35 -31.04 -14.32
CA PHE A 173 31.94 -30.88 -13.97
C PHE A 173 31.43 -31.54 -12.67
N GLY A 174 30.26 -31.06 -12.20
CA GLY A 174 29.31 -31.74 -11.30
C GLY A 174 29.15 -30.98 -9.97
N TRP A 175 27.98 -30.63 -9.45
CA TRP A 175 26.69 -31.33 -9.47
C TRP A 175 25.58 -30.39 -8.96
N VAL A 176 24.35 -30.65 -9.39
CA VAL A 176 23.12 -29.93 -9.09
C VAL A 176 22.43 -30.53 -7.87
N GLY A 177 21.99 -29.67 -6.94
CA GLY A 177 20.62 -29.71 -6.45
C GLY A 177 20.32 -30.35 -5.08
N ARG A 178 19.42 -29.64 -4.40
CA ARG A 178 18.52 -30.00 -3.28
C ARG A 178 19.05 -29.78 -1.87
N LEU A 179 18.32 -29.00 -1.08
CA LEU A 179 17.29 -29.55 -0.17
C LEU A 179 16.50 -28.42 0.50
N PHE A 180 15.21 -28.32 0.15
CA PHE A 180 14.15 -27.85 1.04
C PHE A 180 13.62 -29.06 1.82
N ARG A 181 13.39 -28.88 3.11
CA ARG A 181 12.31 -29.53 3.85
C ARG A 181 11.81 -28.57 4.92
#